data_AF-A0A4Y2PZJ1-F1
#
_entry.id   AF-A0A4Y2PZJ1-F1
#
_cell.length_a   1.000
_cell.length_b   1.000
_cell.length_c   1.000
_cell.angle_alpha   90.00
_cell.angle_beta   90.00
_cell.angle_gamma   90.00
#
_symmetry.space_group_name_H-M   'P 1'
#
loop_
_entity.id
_entity.type
_entity.pdbx_description
1 polymer ?
#
loop_
_entity_poly.entity_id
_entity_poly.type
_entity_poly.pdbx_seq_one_letter_code
_entity_poly.pdbx_strand_id
1 'polypeptide(L)'
;MLQRKEDSYDHVVLNSVPQGMKNESSNALDFIKEHSNILKWNGKGEILIGNELISKTNIADMFNIIFTHNKKKTNIAGIQEFLAALNLMNMLKHYVKNNYLTSKNVKSKEQWMKY
;
A
#
# COMPACT_ATOMS: atom_id res chain seq x y z
N MET A 1 18.42 -24.26 8.04
CA MET A 1 18.21 -22.82 8.32
C MET A 1 18.64 -22.04 7.09
N LEU A 2 17.72 -21.41 6.36
CA LEU A 2 18.05 -20.49 5.28
C LEU A 2 17.13 -19.28 5.43
N GLN A 3 17.49 -18.42 6.37
CA GLN A 3 16.89 -17.10 6.54
C GLN A 3 17.40 -16.25 5.37
N ARG A 4 16.72 -16.33 4.22
CA ARG A 4 16.95 -15.40 3.12
C ARG A 4 16.55 -14.02 3.62
N LYS A 5 17.56 -13.22 3.96
CA LYS A 5 17.49 -11.76 3.96
C LYS A 5 17.10 -11.32 2.55
N GLU A 6 15.81 -11.33 2.24
CA GLU A 6 15.28 -10.15 1.56
C GLU A 6 15.44 -9.06 2.61
N ASP A 7 16.39 -8.14 2.40
CA ASP A 7 16.42 -6.88 3.13
C ASP A 7 15.09 -6.20 2.83
N SER A 8 14.09 -6.52 3.64
CA SER A 8 12.72 -6.30 3.25
C SER A 8 12.51 -4.80 3.28
N TYR A 9 11.99 -4.27 2.17
CA TYR A 9 11.64 -2.86 2.06
C TYR A 9 10.62 -2.45 3.15
N ASP A 10 10.05 -3.42 3.87
CA ASP A 10 9.30 -3.27 5.11
C ASP A 10 9.95 -2.30 6.10
N HIS A 11 11.26 -2.35 6.32
CA HIS A 11 11.91 -1.45 7.27
C HIS A 11 11.77 0.01 6.83
N VAL A 12 11.83 0.26 5.51
CA VAL A 12 11.61 1.59 4.92
C VAL A 12 10.14 2.00 5.07
N VAL A 13 9.22 1.06 4.84
CA VAL A 13 7.77 1.29 5.00
C VAL A 13 7.39 1.60 6.45
N LEU A 14 7.87 0.82 7.41
CA LEU A 14 7.54 0.99 8.82
C LEU A 14 8.23 2.23 9.44
N ASN A 15 9.35 2.68 8.86
CA ASN A 15 9.99 3.92 9.27
C ASN A 15 9.38 5.18 8.63
N SER A 16 8.55 5.04 7.59
CA SER A 16 7.88 6.19 6.96
C SER A 16 6.62 6.63 7.70
N VAL A 17 6.06 5.76 8.55
CA VAL A 17 4.85 6.04 9.33
C VAL A 17 5.17 6.70 10.68
N PRO A 18 4.20 7.43 11.29
CA PRO A 18 4.36 7.96 12.64
C PRO A 18 4.65 6.86 13.68
N GLN A 19 5.51 7.16 14.67
CA GLN A 19 5.95 6.18 15.68
C GLN A 19 4.76 5.52 16.42
N GLY A 20 3.71 6.27 16.73
CA GLY A 20 2.51 5.75 17.40
C GLY A 20 1.64 4.82 16.55
N MET A 21 1.91 4.73 15.25
CA MET A 21 1.15 3.91 14.29
C MET A 21 1.93 2.66 13.85
N LYS A 22 3.16 2.46 14.32
CA LYS A 22 4.04 1.37 13.86
C LYS A 22 3.42 -0.03 14.01
N ASN A 23 2.71 -0.27 15.10
CA ASN A 23 2.05 -1.57 15.32
C ASN A 23 0.90 -1.79 14.32
N GLU A 24 0.04 -0.79 14.12
CA GLU A 24 -1.05 -0.89 13.14
C GLU A 24 -0.52 -0.98 11.71
N SER A 25 0.55 -0.26 11.38
CA SER A 25 1.19 -0.34 10.06
C SER A 25 1.87 -1.68 9.84
N SER A 26 2.44 -2.31 10.87
CA SER A 26 2.99 -3.66 10.76
C SER A 26 1.88 -4.64 10.41
N ASN A 27 0.76 -4.60 11.13
CA ASN A 27 -0.39 -5.46 10.86
C ASN A 27 -0.97 -5.23 9.45
N ALA A 28 -1.04 -3.97 9.00
CA ALA A 28 -1.46 -3.66 7.64
C ALA A 28 -0.49 -4.20 6.58
N LEU A 29 0.82 -4.08 6.83
CA LEU A 29 1.86 -4.58 5.94
C LEU A 29 1.80 -6.11 5.81
N ASP A 30 1.68 -6.81 6.93
CA ASP A 30 1.57 -8.26 6.96
C ASP A 30 0.31 -8.73 6.21
N PHE A 31 -0.82 -8.07 6.43
CA PHE A 31 -2.06 -8.37 5.71
C PHE A 31 -1.94 -8.16 4.19
N ILE A 32 -1.28 -7.08 3.73
CA ILE A 32 -1.06 -6.86 2.29
C ILE A 32 -0.20 -7.98 1.70
N LYS A 33 0.80 -8.46 2.43
CA LYS A 33 1.64 -9.58 1.97
C LYS A 33 0.88 -10.89 1.86
N GLU A 34 -0.05 -11.16 2.78
CA GLU A 34 -0.98 -12.29 2.68
C GLU A 34 -1.85 -12.21 1.40
N HIS A 35 -2.10 -10.99 0.91
CA HIS A 35 -2.85 -10.69 -0.31
C HIS A 35 -1.95 -10.20 -1.46
N SER A 36 -0.71 -10.72 -1.53
CA SER A 36 0.30 -10.34 -2.53
C SER A 36 -0.09 -10.66 -3.99
N ASN A 37 -1.14 -11.43 -4.20
CA ASN A 37 -1.78 -11.63 -5.51
C ASN A 37 -2.52 -10.38 -6.01
N ILE A 38 -2.95 -9.49 -5.11
CA ILE A 38 -3.63 -8.23 -5.46
C ILE A 38 -2.64 -7.08 -5.47
N LEU A 39 -1.83 -6.95 -4.41
CA LEU A 39 -0.90 -5.83 -4.25
C LEU A 39 0.44 -6.33 -3.70
N LYS A 40 1.50 -6.06 -4.44
CA LYS A 40 2.90 -6.29 -4.01
C LYS A 40 3.76 -5.11 -4.45
N TRP A 41 5.05 -5.14 -4.17
CA TRP A 41 6.00 -4.13 -4.64
C TRP A 41 7.31 -4.77 -5.05
N ASN A 42 8.06 -4.08 -5.91
CA ASN A 42 9.40 -4.51 -6.31
C ASN A 42 10.46 -4.06 -5.29
N GLY A 43 11.73 -4.44 -5.51
CA GLY A 43 12.84 -4.03 -4.65
C GLY A 43 13.15 -2.53 -4.59
N LYS A 44 12.48 -1.70 -5.41
CA LYS A 44 12.57 -0.23 -5.37
C LYS A 44 11.42 0.42 -4.61
N GLY A 45 10.45 -0.37 -4.15
CA GLY A 45 9.23 0.11 -3.49
C GLY A 45 8.12 0.53 -4.46
N GLU A 46 8.27 0.33 -5.77
CA GLU A 46 7.17 0.60 -6.72
C GLU A 46 6.10 -0.47 -6.59
N ILE A 47 4.82 -0.07 -6.58
CA ILE A 47 3.70 -0.99 -6.40
C ILE A 47 3.36 -1.74 -7.69
N LEU A 48 2.97 -3.00 -7.54
CA LEU A 48 2.41 -3.86 -8.56
C LEU A 48 1.00 -4.25 -8.13
N ILE A 49 0.01 -3.95 -8.96
CA ILE A 49 -1.39 -4.32 -8.73
C ILE A 49 -1.76 -5.39 -9.75
N GLY A 50 -2.05 -6.60 -9.27
CA GLY A 50 -2.07 -7.79 -10.13
C GLY A 50 -0.72 -7.97 -10.83
N ASN A 51 -0.71 -7.81 -12.16
CA ASN A 51 0.48 -7.86 -13.01
C ASN A 51 0.92 -6.50 -13.58
N GLU A 52 0.25 -5.40 -13.22
CA GLU A 52 0.57 -4.06 -13.71
C GLU A 52 1.52 -3.33 -12.75
N LEU A 53 2.69 -2.92 -13.25
CA LEU A 53 3.63 -2.09 -12.50
C LEU A 53 3.18 -0.62 -12.59
N ILE A 54 2.92 0.00 -11.44
CA ILE A 54 2.61 1.43 -11.39
C ILE A 54 3.92 2.19 -11.14
N SER A 55 4.55 2.63 -12.23
CA SER A 55 5.85 3.32 -12.18
C SER A 55 5.79 4.63 -11.38
N LYS A 56 6.94 5.06 -10.84
CA LYS A 56 7.07 6.32 -10.07
C LYS A 56 6.22 6.37 -8.80
N THR A 57 5.92 5.19 -8.24
CA THR A 57 5.25 5.04 -6.94
C THR A 57 6.25 4.60 -5.88
N ASN A 58 5.90 4.82 -4.61
CA ASN A 58 6.66 4.29 -3.48
C ASN A 58 5.71 3.81 -2.38
N ILE A 59 5.79 2.53 -2.02
CA ILE A 59 4.95 1.93 -0.98
C ILE A 59 5.15 2.58 0.39
N ALA A 60 6.34 3.10 0.69
CA ALA A 60 6.59 3.81 1.93
C ALA A 60 5.83 5.16 1.97
N ASP A 61 5.74 5.86 0.85
CA ASP A 61 4.94 7.09 0.76
C ASP A 61 3.44 6.79 0.88
N MET A 62 2.98 5.71 0.26
CA MET A 62 1.58 5.24 0.39
C MET A 62 1.22 4.98 1.85
N PHE A 63 2.06 4.24 2.58
CA PHE A 63 1.89 3.95 4.00
C PHE A 63 1.89 5.22 4.85
N ASN A 64 2.86 6.10 4.63
CA ASN A 64 2.91 7.39 5.31
C ASN A 64 1.60 8.16 5.14
N ILE A 65 1.02 8.15 3.93
CA ILE A 65 -0.20 8.90 3.60
C ILE A 65 -1.45 8.31 4.24
N ILE A 66 -1.64 6.98 4.23
CA ILE A 66 -2.82 6.36 4.83
C ILE A 66 -2.81 6.42 6.37
N PHE A 67 -1.62 6.44 7.00
CA PHE A 67 -1.45 6.53 8.45
C PHE A 67 -1.25 7.95 8.98
N THR A 68 -1.09 8.95 8.11
CA THR A 68 -0.97 10.36 8.52
C THR A 68 -2.26 11.11 8.23
N HIS A 69 -2.84 11.75 9.24
CA HIS A 69 -4.01 12.61 9.07
C HIS A 69 -3.62 13.98 8.50
N ASN A 70 -3.33 14.06 7.20
CA ASN A 70 -2.89 15.31 6.56
C ASN A 70 -3.47 15.49 5.15
N LYS A 71 -4.25 16.57 4.98
CA LYS A 71 -4.87 16.98 3.71
C LYS A 71 -3.87 17.34 2.60
N LYS A 72 -2.66 17.80 2.94
CA LYS A 72 -1.61 18.20 1.97
C LYS A 72 -0.91 17.00 1.33
N LYS A 73 -0.99 15.81 1.93
CA LYS A 73 -0.32 14.60 1.45
C LYS A 73 -1.28 13.65 0.71
N THR A 74 -2.22 14.17 -0.08
CA THR A 74 -3.19 13.33 -0.80
C THR A 74 -2.88 13.21 -2.30
N ASN A 75 -1.94 14.00 -2.81
CA ASN A 75 -1.59 14.05 -4.23
C ASN A 75 -0.23 13.39 -4.48
N ILE A 76 -0.19 12.06 -4.45
CA ILE A 76 0.96 11.27 -4.92
C ILE A 76 0.54 10.38 -6.08
N ALA A 77 1.48 10.10 -6.99
CA ALA A 77 1.25 9.21 -8.11
C ALA A 77 0.84 7.81 -7.59
N GLY A 78 -0.17 7.20 -8.19
CA GLY A 78 -0.62 5.85 -7.84
C GLY A 78 -1.50 5.74 -6.59
N ILE A 79 -1.86 6.85 -5.92
CA ILE A 79 -2.64 6.79 -4.67
C ILE A 79 -4.05 6.22 -4.88
N GLN A 80 -4.67 6.54 -6.02
CA GLN A 80 -6.03 6.07 -6.30
C GLN A 80 -6.05 4.58 -6.59
N GLU A 81 -5.06 4.09 -7.33
CA GLU A 81 -4.82 2.68 -7.63
C GLU A 81 -4.47 1.90 -6.35
N PHE A 82 -3.65 2.48 -5.47
CA PHE A 82 -3.35 1.88 -4.18
C PHE A 82 -4.60 1.76 -3.29
N LEU A 83 -5.39 2.84 -3.15
CA LEU A 83 -6.64 2.81 -2.38
C LEU A 83 -7.67 1.84 -2.98
N ALA A 84 -7.72 1.75 -4.32
CA ALA A 84 -8.52 0.78 -5.03
C ALA A 84 -8.14 -0.66 -4.64
N ALA A 85 -6.84 -0.98 -4.67
CA ALA A 85 -6.34 -2.29 -4.27
C ALA A 85 -6.67 -2.60 -2.79
N LEU A 86 -6.50 -1.64 -1.87
CA LEU A 86 -6.91 -1.80 -0.47
C LEU A 86 -8.41 -2.05 -0.30
N ASN A 87 -9.24 -1.42 -1.13
CA ASN A 87 -10.68 -1.67 -1.12
C ASN A 87 -11.02 -3.07 -1.63
N LEU A 88 -10.32 -3.57 -2.66
CA LEU A 88 -10.48 -4.95 -3.15
C LEU A 88 -10.10 -6.00 -2.09
N MET A 89 -9.18 -5.66 -1.20
CA MET A 89 -8.76 -6.47 -0.06
C MET A 89 -9.65 -6.29 1.18
N ASN A 90 -10.74 -5.50 1.10
CA ASN A 90 -11.60 -5.11 2.23
C ASN A 90 -10.85 -4.42 3.39
N MET A 91 -9.70 -3.82 3.13
CA MET A 91 -8.83 -3.22 4.16
C MET A 91 -9.11 -1.75 4.45
N LEU A 92 -9.77 -1.04 3.51
CA LEU A 92 -9.80 0.42 3.51
C LEU A 92 -10.30 1.00 4.84
N LYS A 93 -11.37 0.42 5.39
CA LYS A 93 -12.01 0.91 6.64
C LYS A 93 -11.19 0.65 7.90
N HIS A 94 -10.29 -0.35 7.88
CA HIS A 94 -9.56 -0.78 9.07
C HIS A 94 -8.25 -0.01 9.26
N TYR A 95 -7.54 0.25 8.15
CA TYR A 95 -6.16 0.74 8.20
C TYR A 95 -5.97 2.15 7.63
N VAL A 96 -6.91 2.68 6.83
CA VAL A 96 -6.80 4.06 6.31
C VAL A 96 -7.32 5.04 7.35
N LYS A 97 -6.40 5.72 8.05
CA LYS A 97 -6.71 6.73 9.08
C LYS A 97 -6.83 8.15 8.51
N ASN A 98 -6.36 8.36 7.29
CA ASN A 98 -6.45 9.65 6.62
C ASN A 98 -7.84 9.83 5.97
N ASN A 99 -8.73 10.51 6.67
CA ASN A 99 -10.11 10.74 6.24
C ASN A 99 -10.25 11.63 4.99
N TYR A 100 -9.17 12.25 4.51
CA TYR A 100 -9.17 13.02 3.26
C TYR A 100 -8.95 12.14 2.02
N LEU A 101 -8.55 10.88 2.21
CA LEU A 101 -8.39 9.93 1.12
C LEU A 101 -9.75 9.35 0.74
N THR A 102 -10.09 9.51 -0.53
CA THR A 102 -11.26 8.88 -1.14
C THR A 102 -10.80 8.15 -2.38
N SER A 103 -11.27 6.92 -2.57
CA SER A 103 -11.07 6.18 -3.81
C SER A 103 -12.03 6.74 -4.88
N LYS A 104 -11.52 7.57 -5.78
CA LYS A 104 -12.26 8.11 -6.92
C LYS A 104 -11.82 7.33 -8.16
N ASN A 105 -12.75 6.57 -8.74
CA ASN A 105 -12.58 5.75 -9.94
C ASN A 105 -11.63 4.56 -9.76
N VAL A 106 -12.23 3.43 -9.38
CA VAL A 106 -11.55 2.14 -9.30
C VAL A 106 -11.92 1.33 -10.54
N LYS A 107 -10.93 0.94 -11.35
CA LYS A 107 -11.11 -0.17 -12.30
C LYS A 107 -11.55 -1.42 -11.51
N SER A 108 -12.58 -2.14 -11.97
CA SER A 108 -13.13 -3.28 -11.21
C SER A 108 -12.07 -4.37 -11.02
N LYS A 109 -12.26 -5.23 -10.01
CA LYS A 109 -11.42 -6.40 -9.75
C LYS A 109 -11.12 -7.19 -11.04
N GLU A 110 -12.12 -7.32 -11.90
CA GLU A 110 -12.07 -8.05 -13.18
C GLU A 110 -11.19 -7.36 -14.23
N GLN A 111 -11.02 -6.05 -14.13
CA GLN A 111 -10.15 -5.28 -15.04
C GLN A 111 -8.67 -5.39 -14.65
N TRP A 112 -8.36 -5.58 -13.35
CA TRP A 112 -7.00 -5.79 -12.86
C TRP A 112 -6.56 -7.26 -12.90
N MET A 113 -7.50 -8.19 -12.73
CA MET A 113 -7.23 -9.63 -12.74
C MET A 113 -7.35 -10.25 -14.14
N LYS A 114 -7.32 -9.43 -15.20
CA LYS A 114 -7.56 -9.91 -16.56
C LYS A 114 -6.40 -10.70 -17.19
N TYR A 115 -5.31 -10.93 -16.46
CA TYR A 115 -4.18 -11.80 -16.84
C TYR A 115 -3.52 -12.41 -15.61
#